data_AF-M1MRP3-F1
#
_entry.id   AF-M1MRP3-F1
#
_cell.length_a   1.000
_cell.length_b   1.000
_cell.length_c   1.000
_cell.angle_alpha   90.00
_cell.angle_beta   90.00
_cell.angle_gamma   90.00
#
_symmetry.space_group_name_H-M   'P 1'
#
loop_
_entity.id
_entity.type
_entity.pdbx_description
1 polymer ?
#
loop_
_entity_poly.entity_id
_entity_poly.type
_entity_poly.pdbx_seq_one_letter_code
_entity_poly.pdbx_strand_id
1 'polypeptide(L)'
;MVKAAEEMGKNERIQQEANHLIEQLASGNMNLGKGSKNLFKDINYLRGDNGARVFFRQTKDGIEILEKASKANEQKVINLLHKLYD
;
A
#
# COMPACT_ATOMS: atom_id res chain seq x y z
N MET A 1 12.45 0.10 5.05
CA MET A 1 11.22 0.58 4.40
C MET A 1 11.48 0.98 2.94
N VAL A 2 12.44 1.88 2.70
CA VAL A 2 12.84 2.37 1.36
C VAL A 2 13.07 1.29 0.28
N LYS A 3 13.72 0.16 0.60
CA LYS A 3 14.09 -0.86 -0.41
C LYS A 3 12.91 -1.52 -1.16
N ALA A 4 11.75 -1.68 -0.53
CA ALA A 4 10.59 -2.30 -1.21
C ALA A 4 9.90 -1.33 -2.17
N ALA A 5 9.77 -0.06 -1.74
CA ALA A 5 9.27 1.02 -2.56
C ALA A 5 10.22 1.35 -3.73
N GLU A 6 11.54 1.30 -3.53
CA GLU A 6 12.54 1.45 -4.59
C GLU A 6 12.43 0.34 -5.65
N GLU A 7 12.34 -0.93 -5.22
CA GLU A 7 12.17 -2.06 -6.16
C GLU A 7 10.87 -1.95 -6.95
N MET A 8 9.78 -1.50 -6.30
CA MET A 8 8.53 -1.19 -6.99
C MET A 8 8.70 -0.04 -7.99
N GLY A 9 9.42 1.01 -7.60
CA GLY A 9 9.63 2.22 -8.39
C GLY A 9 10.44 2.03 -9.67
N LYS A 10 11.18 0.92 -9.80
CA LYS A 10 11.84 0.54 -11.06
C LYS A 10 10.85 0.25 -12.19
N ASN A 11 9.60 -0.05 -11.87
CA ASN A 11 8.53 -0.21 -12.85
C ASN A 11 7.65 1.04 -12.85
N GLU A 12 7.83 1.91 -13.84
CA GLU A 12 7.13 3.20 -13.94
C GLU A 12 5.60 3.05 -13.89
N ARG A 13 5.05 2.00 -14.51
CA ARG A 13 3.60 1.73 -14.52
C ARG A 13 3.07 1.40 -13.11
N ILE A 14 3.83 0.62 -12.35
CA ILE A 14 3.47 0.27 -10.97
C ILE A 14 3.65 1.50 -10.05
N GLN A 15 4.69 2.30 -10.29
CA GLN A 15 4.92 3.55 -9.57
C GLN A 15 3.77 4.55 -9.76
N GLN A 16 3.34 4.76 -11.01
CA GLN A 16 2.21 5.64 -11.34
C GLN A 16 0.90 5.13 -10.72
N GLU A 17 0.66 3.82 -10.77
CA GLU A 17 -0.51 3.22 -10.11
C GLU A 17 -0.48 3.42 -8.60
N ALA A 18 0.68 3.22 -7.95
CA ALA A 18 0.81 3.45 -6.51
C ALA A 18 0.52 4.92 -6.14
N ASN A 19 1.01 5.87 -6.96
CA ASN A 19 0.70 7.29 -6.77
C ASN A 19 -0.80 7.57 -6.91
N HIS A 20 -1.44 7.01 -7.95
CA HIS A 20 -2.87 7.16 -8.15
C HIS A 20 -3.70 6.60 -6.98
N LEU A 21 -3.32 5.44 -6.45
CA LEU A 21 -3.97 4.87 -5.26
C LEU A 21 -3.84 5.79 -4.03
N ILE A 22 -2.70 6.46 -3.86
CA ILE A 22 -2.47 7.38 -2.74
C ILE A 22 -3.30 8.65 -2.89
N GLU A 23 -3.33 9.24 -4.08
CA GLU A 23 -4.15 10.43 -4.37
C GLU A 23 -5.63 10.17 -4.08
N GLN A 24 -6.12 9.03 -4.51
CA GLN A 24 -7.51 8.64 -4.29
C GLN A 24 -7.82 8.32 -2.83
N LEU A 25 -6.87 7.69 -2.13
CA LEU A 25 -7.00 7.42 -0.70
C LEU A 25 -7.07 8.75 0.07
N ALA A 26 -6.25 9.74 -0.31
CA ALA A 26 -6.29 11.09 0.25
C ALA A 26 -7.61 11.82 -0.03
N SER A 27 -8.30 11.52 -1.14
CA SER A 27 -9.64 12.03 -1.43
C SER A 27 -10.77 11.25 -0.74
N GLY A 28 -10.45 10.29 0.14
CA GLY A 28 -11.43 9.48 0.87
C GLY A 28 -12.07 8.34 0.07
N ASN A 29 -11.55 8.04 -1.12
CA ASN A 29 -12.07 6.97 -1.97
C ASN A 29 -11.37 5.64 -1.67
N MET A 30 -12.03 4.76 -0.92
CA MET A 30 -11.46 3.49 -0.45
C MET A 30 -11.87 2.25 -1.27
N ASN A 31 -12.70 2.41 -2.31
CA ASN A 31 -13.22 1.33 -3.15
C ASN A 31 -12.59 1.35 -4.56
N LEU A 32 -11.27 1.19 -4.66
CA LEU A 32 -10.54 1.39 -5.93
C LEU A 32 -9.52 0.29 -6.24
N GLY A 33 -9.21 0.15 -7.53
CA GLY A 33 -8.46 -0.98 -8.08
C GLY A 33 -9.23 -2.28 -7.87
N LYS A 34 -8.58 -3.28 -7.28
CA LYS A 34 -9.20 -4.54 -6.85
C LYS A 34 -9.78 -4.49 -5.44
N GLY A 35 -10.00 -3.28 -4.91
CA GLY A 35 -10.51 -3.01 -3.57
C GLY A 35 -9.42 -2.95 -2.50
N SER A 36 -9.87 -2.59 -1.29
CA SER A 36 -9.07 -2.64 -0.07
C SER A 36 -9.20 -4.01 0.60
N LYS A 37 -8.16 -4.41 1.33
CA LYS A 37 -8.20 -5.57 2.23
C LYS A 37 -7.68 -5.16 3.60
N ASN A 38 -8.33 -5.66 4.65
CA ASN A 38 -7.73 -5.67 5.97
C ASN A 38 -6.58 -6.69 5.98
N LEU A 39 -5.42 -6.28 6.49
CA LEU A 39 -4.26 -7.15 6.65
C LEU A 39 -4.27 -7.78 8.04
N PHE A 40 -4.21 -6.94 9.08
CA PHE A 40 -4.42 -7.28 10.49
C PHE A 40 -4.66 -6.00 11.29
N LYS A 41 -5.34 -6.10 12.44
CA LYS A 41 -5.66 -4.95 13.33
C LYS A 41 -6.24 -3.78 12.51
N ASP A 42 -5.65 -2.59 12.63
CA ASP A 42 -6.01 -1.36 11.94
C ASP A 42 -5.29 -1.16 10.59
N ILE A 43 -4.43 -2.10 10.20
CA ILE A 43 -3.66 -2.03 8.96
C ILE A 43 -4.45 -2.63 7.80
N ASN A 44 -4.63 -1.81 6.78
CA ASN A 44 -5.33 -2.13 5.54
C ASN A 44 -4.38 -1.91 4.36
N TYR A 45 -4.74 -2.43 3.18
CA TYR A 45 -3.99 -2.14 1.98
C TYR A 45 -4.85 -2.12 0.73
N LEU A 46 -4.51 -1.21 -0.19
CA LEU A 46 -5.10 -1.11 -1.53
C LEU A 46 -4.35 -2.00 -2.51
N ARG A 47 -5.08 -2.52 -3.50
CA ARG A 47 -4.54 -3.36 -4.57
C ARG A 47 -4.82 -2.72 -5.92
N GLY A 48 -3.77 -2.27 -6.58
CA GLY A 48 -3.84 -1.83 -7.96
C GLY A 48 -3.97 -2.99 -8.95
N ASP A 49 -4.42 -2.68 -10.15
CA ASP A 49 -4.62 -3.61 -11.26
C ASP A 49 -3.29 -4.10 -11.86
N ASN A 50 -2.30 -3.20 -11.89
CA ASN A 50 -0.97 -3.40 -12.45
C ASN A 50 0.00 -4.03 -11.47
N GLY A 51 -0.42 -4.17 -10.22
CA GLY A 51 0.30 -4.89 -9.17
C GLY A 51 0.78 -4.00 -8.03
N ALA A 52 0.46 -2.70 -8.00
CA ALA A 52 0.78 -1.85 -6.87
C ALA A 52 0.04 -2.29 -5.60
N ARG A 53 0.69 -2.06 -4.47
CA ARG A 53 0.18 -2.24 -3.11
C ARG A 53 0.53 -1.01 -2.30
N VAL A 54 -0.48 -0.46 -1.63
CA VAL A 54 -0.32 0.67 -0.72
C VAL A 54 -0.88 0.24 0.62
N PHE A 55 0.00 0.10 1.62
CA PHE A 55 -0.35 -0.29 2.98
C PHE A 55 -0.55 0.96 3.81
N PHE A 56 -1.63 1.02 4.58
CA PHE A 56 -2.02 2.20 5.32
C PHE A 56 -2.81 1.83 6.58
N ARG A 57 -2.94 2.79 7.49
CA ARG A 57 -3.90 2.73 8.60
C ARG A 57 -4.63 4.06 8.75
N GLN A 58 -5.80 4.02 9.36
CA GLN A 58 -6.52 5.23 9.76
C GLN A 58 -6.10 5.60 11.18
N THR A 59 -5.67 6.84 11.37
CA THR A 59 -5.34 7.43 12.66
C THR A 59 -6.32 8.57 12.96
N LYS A 60 -6.21 9.16 14.15
CA LYS A 60 -7.01 10.35 14.51
C LYS A 60 -6.70 11.56 13.63
N ASP A 61 -5.51 11.59 13.02
CA ASP A 61 -5.00 12.69 12.20
C ASP A 61 -5.21 12.43 10.70
N GLY A 62 -5.85 11.32 10.34
CA GLY A 62 -6.16 10.97 8.95
C GLY A 62 -5.52 9.65 8.54
N ILE A 63 -5.07 9.56 7.29
CA ILE A 63 -4.52 8.32 6.73
C ILE A 63 -3.01 8.36 6.78
N GLU A 64 -2.41 7.33 7.39
CA GLU A 64 -0.97 7.13 7.42
C GLU A 64 -0.59 6.04 6.41
N ILE A 65 0.23 6.39 5.42
CA ILE A 65 0.83 5.41 4.51
C ILE A 65 2.02 4.77 5.22
N LEU A 66 1.95 3.46 5.42
CA LEU A 66 2.98 2.69 6.11
C LEU A 66 4.06 2.22 5.12
N GLU A 67 3.64 1.63 4.00
CA GLU A 67 4.55 1.04 3.01
C GLU A 67 3.95 0.99 1.60
N LYS A 68 4.83 0.86 0.61
CA LYS A 68 4.47 0.62 -0.80
C LYS A 68 5.19 -0.59 -1.34
N ALA A 69 4.50 -1.38 -2.16
CA ALA A 69 5.03 -2.61 -2.72
C ALA A 69 4.46 -2.89 -4.11
N SER A 70 5.11 -3.79 -4.85
CA SER A 70 4.49 -4.48 -5.97
C SER A 70 3.98 -5.85 -5.54
N LYS A 71 3.18 -6.51 -6.39
CA LYS A 71 2.76 -7.90 -6.19
C LYS A 71 3.97 -8.83 -5.97
N ALA A 72 5.12 -8.54 -6.58
CA ALA A 72 6.32 -9.37 -6.49
C ALA A 72 6.97 -9.35 -5.09
N ASN A 73 6.83 -8.25 -4.35
CA ASN A 73 7.41 -8.10 -3.00
C ASN A 73 6.35 -7.90 -1.89
N GLU A 74 5.08 -8.13 -2.20
CA GLU A 74 3.93 -8.02 -1.28
C GLU A 74 4.15 -8.80 0.01
N GLN A 75 4.51 -10.10 -0.06
CA GLN A 75 4.71 -10.91 1.14
C GLN A 75 5.86 -10.41 2.02
N LYS A 76 6.92 -9.87 1.41
CA LYS A 76 8.06 -9.32 2.15
C LYS A 76 7.64 -8.11 2.98
N VAL A 77 6.81 -7.23 2.42
CA VAL A 77 6.26 -6.07 3.11
C VAL A 77 5.27 -6.49 4.18
N ILE A 78 4.39 -7.46 3.90
CA ILE A 78 3.46 -8.01 4.90
C ILE A 78 4.22 -8.56 6.11
N ASN A 79 5.25 -9.38 5.89
CA ASN A 79 6.06 -9.94 6.99
C ASN A 79 6.77 -8.84 7.79
N LEU A 80 7.20 -7.76 7.13
CA LEU A 80 7.79 -6.60 7.82
C LEU A 80 6.76 -5.89 8.69
N LEU A 81 5.55 -5.65 8.17
CA LEU A 81 4.50 -4.98 8.93
C LEU A 81 4.07 -5.81 10.14
N HIS A 82 3.92 -7.13 10.02
CA HIS A 82 3.66 -7.99 11.17
C HIS A 82 4.75 -7.84 12.24
N LYS A 83 6.03 -7.86 11.86
CA LYS A 83 7.14 -7.69 12.82
C LYS A 83 7.13 -6.34 13.55
N LEU A 84 6.56 -5.31 12.95
CA LEU A 84 6.57 -3.95 13.49
C LEU A 84 5.32 -3.63 14.30
N TYR A 85 4.18 -4.23 13.96
CA TYR A 85 2.86 -3.80 14.46
C TYR A 85 1.97 -4.93 14.98
N ASP A 86 2.33 -6.21 14.79
CA ASP A 86 1.59 -7.35 15.34
C ASP A 86 2.10 -7.73 16.73
#